data_AF-A0A6A4P2V1-F1
#
_entry.id   AF-A0A6A4P2V1-F1
#
_cell.length_a   1.000
_cell.length_b   1.000
_cell.length_c   1.000
_cell.angle_alpha   90.00
_cell.angle_beta   90.00
_cell.angle_gamma   90.00
#
_symmetry.space_group_name_H-M   'P 1'
#
loop_
_entity.id
_entity.type
_entity.pdbx_description
1 polymer ?
#
loop_
_entity_poly.entity_id
_entity_poly.type
_entity_poly.pdbx_seq_one_letter_code
_entity_poly.pdbx_strand_id
1 'polypeptide(L)'
;MFLSMKHVILLALVVAFSEASLVVTDTGTVTLSIVNYLQGGLELTVNCQTKDGSLGLHVIPIYGRYQWQFNPFVLKSKIECRLVMRDGAITYILYSYERDNERCSTECLWDVQTDGVLSVRNS
;
A
#
# COMPACT_ATOMS: atom_id res chain seq x y z
N MET A 1 35.33 47.11 -6.33
CA MET A 1 34.54 46.56 -5.20
C MET A 1 34.87 45.08 -5.10
N PHE A 2 35.80 44.69 -4.22
CA PHE A 2 36.26 43.31 -4.10
C PHE A 2 35.39 42.58 -3.09
N LEU A 3 34.78 41.47 -3.50
CA LEU A 3 34.06 40.58 -2.60
C LEU A 3 35.07 40.03 -1.58
N SER A 4 34.86 40.31 -0.30
CA SER A 4 35.71 39.81 0.79
C SER A 4 35.64 38.28 0.84
N MET A 5 36.76 37.61 1.12
CA MET A 5 36.91 36.15 1.15
C MET A 5 35.86 35.45 2.03
N LYS A 6 35.35 36.12 3.07
CA LYS A 6 34.25 35.63 3.91
C LYS A 6 32.92 35.50 3.14
N HIS A 7 32.64 36.43 2.23
CA HIS A 7 31.45 36.42 1.40
C HIS A 7 31.55 35.33 0.32
N VAL A 8 32.77 35.08 -0.20
CA VAL A 8 33.03 33.99 -1.15
C VAL A 8 32.81 32.62 -0.49
N ILE A 9 33.31 32.44 0.74
CA ILE A 9 33.10 31.19 1.52
C ILE A 9 31.62 31.00 1.86
N LEU A 10 30.93 32.06 2.27
CA LEU A 10 29.50 32.00 2.57
C LEU A 10 28.67 31.61 1.34
N LEU A 11 28.96 32.21 0.17
CA LEU A 11 28.32 31.85 -1.09
C LEU A 11 28.58 30.40 -1.49
N ALA A 12 29.82 29.91 -1.34
CA ALA A 12 30.16 28.53 -1.65
C ALA A 12 29.40 27.53 -0.76
N LEU A 13 29.21 27.84 0.53
CA LEU A 13 28.42 27.01 1.44
C LEU A 13 26.92 27.01 1.10
N VAL A 14 26.37 28.16 0.67
CA VAL A 14 24.96 28.25 0.24
C VAL A 14 24.73 27.44 -1.04
N VAL A 15 25.65 27.49 -2.00
CA VAL A 15 25.58 26.70 -3.24
C VAL A 15 25.75 25.21 -2.97
N ALA A 16 26.64 24.82 -2.04
CA ALA A 16 26.80 23.42 -1.64
C ALA A 16 25.57 22.85 -0.93
N PHE A 17 24.80 23.68 -0.22
CA PHE A 17 23.53 23.27 0.40
C PHE A 17 22.35 23.25 -0.57
N SER A 18 22.38 24.01 -1.68
CA SER A 18 21.28 24.04 -2.65
C SER A 18 21.20 22.82 -3.56
N GLU A 19 22.27 22.02 -3.63
CA GLU A 19 22.35 20.79 -4.43
C GLU A 19 21.75 19.57 -3.72
N ALA A 20 21.30 19.71 -2.46
CA ALA A 20 20.53 18.67 -1.78
C ALA A 20 19.09 18.63 -2.32
N SER A 21 18.95 18.23 -3.58
CA SER A 21 17.64 17.89 -4.14
C SER A 21 17.15 16.64 -3.41
N LEU A 22 16.06 16.79 -2.64
CA LEU A 22 15.25 15.64 -2.26
C LEU A 22 14.72 15.03 -3.56
N VAL A 23 15.36 13.95 -4.03
CA VAL A 23 14.78 13.12 -5.07
C VAL A 23 13.56 12.46 -4.43
N VAL A 24 12.41 13.11 -4.56
CA VAL A 24 11.12 12.43 -4.41
C VAL A 24 11.00 11.57 -5.65
N THR A 25 11.61 10.38 -5.61
CA THR A 25 11.28 9.33 -6.57
C THR A 25 9.77 9.19 -6.51
N ASP A 26 9.09 9.29 -7.66
CA ASP A 26 7.68 8.90 -7.77
C ASP A 26 7.56 7.49 -7.23
N THR A 27 7.15 7.40 -5.97
CA THR A 27 7.08 6.14 -5.26
C THR A 27 5.82 5.47 -5.78
N GLY A 28 5.97 4.60 -6.78
CA GLY A 28 4.86 3.95 -7.46
C GLY A 28 3.77 3.52 -6.47
N THR A 29 2.56 4.05 -6.65
CA THR A 29 1.44 3.73 -5.78
C THR A 29 0.90 2.35 -6.12
N VAL A 30 0.67 1.53 -5.10
CA VAL A 30 0.03 0.22 -5.24
C VAL A 30 -1.40 0.31 -4.74
N THR A 31 -2.34 -0.27 -5.50
CA THR A 31 -3.74 -0.41 -5.09
C THR A 31 -3.99 -1.84 -4.61
N LEU A 32 -4.32 -2.02 -3.33
CA LEU A 32 -4.88 -3.27 -2.81
C LEU A 32 -6.37 -3.30 -3.13
N SER A 33 -6.81 -4.28 -3.92
CA SER A 33 -8.21 -4.48 -4.31
C SER A 33 -8.72 -5.79 -3.71
N ILE A 34 -9.81 -5.75 -2.95
CA ILE A 34 -10.48 -6.92 -2.37
C ILE A 34 -11.88 -7.01 -2.95
N VAL A 35 -12.21 -8.11 -3.62
CA VAL A 35 -13.52 -8.33 -4.24
C VAL A 35 -14.25 -9.46 -3.52
N ASN A 36 -15.52 -9.22 -3.20
CA ASN A 36 -16.36 -10.22 -2.56
C ASN A 36 -17.08 -11.08 -3.61
N TYR A 37 -16.70 -12.34 -3.72
CA TYR A 37 -17.34 -13.36 -4.56
C TYR A 37 -17.96 -14.50 -3.74
N LEU A 38 -18.31 -14.23 -2.47
CA LEU A 38 -18.99 -15.21 -1.62
C LEU A 38 -20.35 -15.59 -2.21
N GLN A 39 -20.63 -16.89 -2.25
CA GLN A 39 -21.91 -17.39 -2.74
C GLN A 39 -23.07 -17.07 -1.77
N GLY A 40 -24.30 -17.03 -2.28
CA GLY A 40 -25.50 -16.89 -1.47
C GLY A 40 -25.79 -15.47 -0.97
N GLY A 41 -25.19 -14.44 -1.59
CA GLY A 41 -25.45 -13.04 -1.25
C GLY A 41 -24.77 -12.59 0.05
N LEU A 42 -23.73 -13.28 0.49
CA LEU A 42 -23.07 -13.00 1.76
C LEU A 42 -22.21 -11.73 1.67
N GLU A 43 -22.33 -10.89 2.67
CA GLU A 43 -21.44 -9.75 2.87
C GLU A 43 -20.09 -10.21 3.45
N LEU A 44 -19.04 -9.48 3.07
CA LEU A 44 -17.70 -9.68 3.58
C LEU A 44 -17.32 -8.47 4.44
N THR A 45 -17.03 -8.68 5.71
CA THR A 45 -16.46 -7.62 6.56
C THR A 45 -14.94 -7.73 6.55
N VAL A 46 -14.26 -6.65 6.18
CA VAL A 46 -12.81 -6.55 6.10
C VAL A 46 -12.34 -5.56 7.15
N ASN A 47 -11.38 -5.97 7.98
CA ASN A 47 -10.64 -5.07 8.85
C ASN A 47 -9.14 -5.26 8.59
N CYS A 48 -8.52 -4.27 7.97
CA CYS A 48 -7.11 -4.31 7.60
C CYS A 48 -6.28 -3.43 8.52
N GLN A 49 -5.00 -3.77 8.67
CA GLN A 49 -4.04 -3.00 9.42
C GLN A 49 -2.65 -3.11 8.78
N THR A 50 -1.90 -2.03 8.94
CA THR A 50 -0.45 -2.00 8.73
C THR A 50 0.26 -2.07 10.08
N LYS A 51 1.59 -2.07 10.07
CA LYS A 51 2.37 -1.88 11.30
C LYS A 51 2.05 -0.55 12.00
N ASP A 52 1.73 0.48 11.24
CA ASP A 52 1.60 1.85 11.74
C ASP A 52 0.16 2.22 12.13
N GLY A 53 -0.82 1.36 11.84
CA GLY A 53 -2.21 1.57 12.25
C GLY A 53 -3.24 0.76 11.47
N SER A 54 -4.49 0.83 11.95
CA SER A 54 -5.64 0.24 11.27
C SER A 54 -6.02 1.06 10.04
N LEU A 55 -6.43 0.36 8.98
CA LEU A 55 -7.03 0.93 7.77
C LEU A 55 -8.56 1.07 7.88
N GLY A 56 -9.14 0.59 8.98
CA GLY A 56 -10.57 0.65 9.26
C GLY A 56 -11.33 -0.63 8.94
N LEU A 57 -12.61 -0.62 9.33
CA LEU A 57 -13.57 -1.69 9.09
C LEU A 57 -14.47 -1.33 7.90
N HIS A 58 -14.60 -2.24 6.95
CA HIS A 58 -15.38 -2.07 5.73
C HIS A 58 -16.26 -3.29 5.48
N VAL A 59 -17.52 -3.07 5.12
CA VAL A 59 -18.45 -4.12 4.67
C VAL A 59 -18.53 -4.06 3.16
N ILE A 60 -18.24 -5.18 2.51
CA ILE A 60 -18.25 -5.33 1.05
C ILE A 60 -19.46 -6.20 0.68
N PRO A 61 -20.46 -5.66 -0.02
CA PRO A 61 -21.59 -6.45 -0.50
C PRO A 61 -21.12 -7.49 -1.54
N ILE A 62 -21.96 -8.48 -1.85
CA ILE A 62 -21.66 -9.44 -2.92
C ILE A 62 -21.34 -8.72 -4.24
N TYR A 63 -20.28 -9.16 -4.92
CA TYR A 63 -19.68 -8.52 -6.11
C TYR A 63 -19.15 -7.11 -5.90
N GLY A 64 -19.17 -6.62 -4.66
CA GLY A 64 -18.57 -5.35 -4.26
C GLY A 64 -17.05 -5.44 -4.22
N ARG A 65 -16.42 -4.26 -4.22
CA ARG A 65 -14.97 -4.10 -4.14
C ARG A 65 -14.61 -3.06 -3.10
N TYR A 66 -13.60 -3.36 -2.29
CA TYR A 66 -12.88 -2.41 -1.47
C TYR A 66 -11.50 -2.15 -2.06
N GLN A 67 -11.05 -0.90 -2.06
CA GLN A 67 -9.75 -0.52 -2.55
C GLN A 67 -9.02 0.39 -1.57
N TRP A 68 -7.72 0.14 -1.43
CA TRP A 68 -6.83 0.98 -0.64
C TRP A 68 -5.55 1.26 -1.42
N GLN A 69 -5.18 2.53 -1.54
CA GLN A 69 -3.95 2.96 -2.19
C GLN A 69 -2.88 3.25 -1.14
N PHE A 70 -1.67 2.76 -1.39
CA PHE A 70 -0.54 2.95 -0.48
C PHE A 70 0.78 3.00 -1.24
N ASN A 71 1.78 3.55 -0.58
CA ASN A 71 3.15 3.57 -1.06
C ASN A 71 3.90 2.33 -0.56
N PRO A 72 4.37 1.43 -1.44
CA PRO A 72 5.03 0.19 -1.04
C PRO A 72 6.43 0.43 -0.46
N PHE A 73 7.10 1.54 -0.81
CA PHE A 73 8.48 1.83 -0.42
C PHE A 73 8.65 2.29 1.03
N VAL A 74 7.56 2.46 1.77
CA VAL A 74 7.61 2.70 3.22
C VAL A 74 8.03 1.39 3.89
N LEU A 75 9.27 1.37 4.39
CA LEU A 75 10.03 0.25 4.97
C LEU A 75 9.16 -0.93 5.48
N LYS A 76 9.25 -2.09 4.80
CA LYS A 76 8.65 -3.37 5.19
C LYS A 76 7.11 -3.34 5.32
N SER A 77 6.45 -2.67 4.39
CA SER A 77 4.99 -2.64 4.30
C SER A 77 4.40 -4.06 4.27
N LYS A 78 3.65 -4.38 5.32
CA LYS A 78 2.76 -5.54 5.40
C LYS A 78 1.36 -5.03 5.68
N ILE A 79 0.38 -5.53 4.92
CA ILE A 79 -1.04 -5.29 5.15
C ILE A 79 -1.66 -6.63 5.54
N GLU A 80 -2.00 -6.73 6.82
CA GLU A 80 -2.72 -7.87 7.38
C GLU A 80 -4.20 -7.53 7.46
N CYS A 81 -5.06 -8.42 6.98
CA CYS A 81 -6.49 -8.22 6.98
C CYS A 81 -7.19 -9.39 7.64
N ARG A 82 -8.12 -9.06 8.55
CA ARG A 82 -9.12 -9.99 9.05
C ARG A 82 -10.35 -9.91 8.15
N LEU A 83 -10.64 -11.02 7.50
CA LEU A 83 -11.79 -11.22 6.61
C LEU A 83 -12.83 -12.02 7.39
N VAL A 84 -13.98 -11.43 7.64
CA VAL A 84 -15.08 -12.04 8.40
C VAL A 84 -16.25 -12.29 7.46
N MET A 85 -16.65 -13.55 7.42
CA MET A 85 -17.74 -14.10 6.62
C MET A 85 -18.78 -14.69 7.59
N ARG A 86 -19.95 -15.11 7.08
CA ARG A 86 -21.01 -15.69 7.93
C ARG A 86 -20.52 -16.89 8.75
N ASP A 87 -19.76 -17.78 8.13
CA ASP A 87 -19.42 -19.09 8.69
C ASP A 87 -18.03 -19.12 9.35
N GLY A 88 -17.33 -17.97 9.41
CA GLY A 88 -16.00 -17.91 10.01
C GLY A 88 -15.23 -16.64 9.69
N ALA A 89 -13.99 -16.59 10.17
CA ALA A 89 -13.06 -15.51 9.88
C ALA A 89 -11.66 -16.05 9.61
N ILE A 90 -10.95 -15.40 8.69
CA ILE A 90 -9.54 -15.68 8.40
C ILE A 90 -8.75 -14.38 8.53
N THR A 91 -7.56 -14.46 9.14
CA THR A 91 -6.57 -13.38 9.09
C THR A 91 -5.49 -13.76 8.08
N TYR A 92 -5.19 -12.86 7.15
CA TYR A 92 -4.22 -13.13 6.11
C TYR A 92 -3.44 -11.87 5.70
N ILE A 93 -2.19 -12.05 5.28
CA ILE A 93 -1.35 -10.97 4.76
C ILE A 93 -1.64 -10.81 3.28
N LEU A 94 -2.49 -9.84 2.94
CA LEU A 94 -2.89 -9.53 1.56
C LEU A 94 -1.81 -8.73 0.81
N TYR A 95 -0.89 -8.09 1.53
CA TYR A 95 0.30 -7.50 0.91
C TYR A 95 1.51 -7.66 1.81
N SER A 96 2.63 -8.09 1.23
CA SER A 96 3.96 -8.03 1.83
C SER A 96 4.94 -7.57 0.78
N TYR A 97 5.68 -6.48 1.02
CA TYR A 97 6.66 -5.96 0.07
C TYR A 97 7.62 -7.06 -0.45
N GLU A 98 8.12 -7.90 0.45
CA GLU A 98 9.04 -9.01 0.12
C GLU A 98 8.43 -10.06 -0.83
N ARG A 99 7.12 -10.28 -0.79
CA ARG A 99 6.42 -11.29 -1.61
C ARG A 99 5.84 -10.67 -2.89
N ASP A 100 5.35 -9.45 -2.79
CA ASP A 100 4.42 -8.87 -3.75
C ASP A 100 4.97 -7.67 -4.52
N ASN A 101 6.16 -7.15 -4.21
CA ASN A 101 6.72 -5.99 -4.92
C ASN A 101 6.81 -6.20 -6.45
N GLU A 102 7.10 -7.41 -6.91
CA GLU A 102 7.14 -7.77 -8.33
C GLU A 102 5.75 -8.08 -8.89
N ARG A 103 4.91 -8.83 -8.15
CA ARG A 103 3.59 -9.25 -8.65
C ARG A 103 2.55 -8.12 -8.63
N CYS A 104 2.72 -7.16 -7.73
CA CYS A 104 1.78 -6.08 -7.44
C CYS A 104 2.46 -4.72 -7.65
N SER A 105 2.95 -4.49 -8.88
CA SER A 105 3.61 -3.24 -9.25
C SER A 105 2.67 -2.03 -9.22
N THR A 106 1.39 -2.23 -9.56
CA THR A 106 0.36 -1.18 -9.57
C THR A 106 -0.94 -1.62 -8.90
N GLU A 107 -1.32 -2.88 -9.04
CA GLU A 107 -2.51 -3.46 -8.43
C GLU A 107 -2.21 -4.81 -7.79
N CYS A 108 -2.80 -5.01 -6.62
CA CYS A 108 -2.76 -6.24 -5.86
C CYS A 108 -4.20 -6.70 -5.64
N LEU A 109 -4.68 -7.57 -6.53
CA LEU A 109 -6.07 -8.02 -6.55
C LEU A 109 -6.24 -9.34 -5.82
N TRP A 110 -7.26 -9.39 -4.96
CA TRP A 110 -7.69 -10.54 -4.18
C TRP A 110 -9.18 -10.77 -4.31
N ASP A 111 -9.54 -12.00 -4.68
CA ASP A 111 -10.91 -12.48 -4.75
C ASP A 111 -11.19 -13.31 -3.51
N VAL A 112 -12.22 -12.94 -2.75
CA VAL A 112 -12.66 -13.69 -1.57
C VAL A 112 -13.86 -14.53 -1.97
N GLN A 113 -13.64 -15.84 -2.04
CA GLN A 113 -14.62 -16.84 -2.41
C GLN A 113 -14.94 -17.75 -1.22
N THR A 114 -15.99 -18.55 -1.34
CA THR A 114 -16.41 -19.46 -0.27
C THR A 114 -15.36 -20.53 0.04
N ASP A 115 -14.56 -20.92 -0.96
CA ASP A 115 -13.49 -21.92 -0.87
C ASP A 115 -12.13 -21.33 -0.47
N GLY A 116 -11.93 -20.01 -0.56
CA GLY A 116 -10.70 -19.37 -0.11
C GLY A 116 -10.47 -17.96 -0.62
N VAL A 117 -9.24 -17.50 -0.40
CA VAL A 117 -8.76 -16.17 -0.78
C VAL A 117 -7.76 -16.34 -1.94
N LEU A 118 -8.13 -15.86 -3.12
CA LEU A 118 -7.40 -16.11 -4.35
C LEU A 118 -6.68 -14.84 -4.82
N SER A 119 -5.38 -14.96 -5.07
CA SER A 119 -4.56 -13.89 -5.61
C SER A 119 -4.67 -13.88 -7.13
N VAL A 120 -5.21 -12.80 -7.70
CA VAL A 120 -5.32 -12.64 -9.16
C VAL A 120 -4.06 -11.94 -9.67
N ARG A 121 -3.45 -12.47 -10.73
CA ARG A 121 -2.42 -11.77 -11.51
C ARG A 121 -3.09 -11.22 -12.76
N ASN A 122 -3.07 -9.90 -12.92
CA ASN A 122 -3.38 -9.30 -14.21
C ASN A 122 -2.14 -9.51 -15.10
N SER A 123 -2.31 -10.30 -16.17
CA SER A 123 -1.30 -10.56 -17.21
C SER A 123 -1.15 -9.37 -18.15
#